data_AF-A0A0F3RB23-F1
#
_entry.id   AF-A0A0F3RB23-F1
#
_cell.length_a   1.000
_cell.length_b   1.000
_cell.length_c   1.000
_cell.angle_alpha   90.00
_cell.angle_beta   90.00
_cell.angle_gamma   90.00
#
_symmetry.space_group_name_H-M   'P 1'
#
loop_
_entity.id
_entity.type
_entity.pdbx_description
1 polymer ?
#
loop_
_entity_poly.entity_id
_entity_poly.type
_entity_poly.pdbx_seq_one_letter_code
_entity_poly.pdbx_strand_id
1 'polypeptide(L)'
;MHLLLHRRYYNYEKIPDLLEEFEINVYPSMLIKLFPPLVHNELFCKYCLDINLVSEFRSRSYTNGDSNIVSVNSFCPLCNHIDHLHCSCSNCKEIRKQKKQAEEENKRNVLMQAFLPISIDIPIPNELTLKDAVYLFAVKEHSATKDLEFIKPYLEGPSITSLAPDEELRCDIIEHLNRRGFIQINPLINSLDAFKFDSENKVVGYYRNKILWEFLPNMDIGEKKRIF
;
A
#
# COMPACT_ATOMS: atom_id res chain seq x y z
N MET A 1 5.51 25.12 44.17
CA MET A 1 4.90 26.05 43.20
C MET A 1 4.02 25.32 42.17
N HIS A 2 4.56 24.43 41.33
CA HIS A 2 3.77 23.72 40.29
C HIS A 2 2.58 22.89 40.80
N LEU A 3 2.71 22.18 41.91
CA LEU A 3 1.63 21.38 42.50
C LEU A 3 0.45 22.23 43.00
N LEU A 4 0.71 23.47 43.44
CA LEU A 4 -0.32 24.38 43.92
C LEU A 4 -1.14 24.94 42.75
N LEU A 5 -0.47 25.42 41.69
CA LEU A 5 -1.12 25.90 40.47
C LEU A 5 -1.97 24.81 39.80
N HIS A 6 -1.44 23.58 39.72
CA HIS A 6 -2.16 22.44 39.15
C HIS A 6 -3.46 22.15 39.92
N ARG A 7 -3.41 22.12 41.26
CA ARG A 7 -4.59 21.92 42.11
C ARG A 7 -5.62 23.02 41.92
N ARG A 8 -5.20 24.29 41.92
CA ARG A 8 -6.09 25.45 41.78
C ARG A 8 -6.74 25.52 40.38
N TYR A 9 -6.00 25.15 39.34
CA TYR A 9 -6.53 25.03 37.98
C TYR A 9 -7.70 24.04 37.89
N TYR A 10 -7.55 22.85 38.48
CA TYR A 10 -8.59 21.81 38.50
C TYR A 10 -9.71 22.06 39.52
N ASN A 11 -9.52 23.00 40.46
CA ASN A 11 -10.58 23.52 41.34
C ASN A 11 -11.45 24.60 40.66
N TYR A 12 -11.32 24.78 39.34
CA TYR A 12 -12.12 25.73 38.55
C TYR A 12 -11.91 27.22 38.90
N GLU A 13 -10.79 27.57 39.51
CA GLU A 13 -10.43 28.98 39.74
C GLU A 13 -10.27 29.73 38.40
N LYS A 14 -10.49 31.05 38.41
CA LYS A 14 -10.42 31.86 37.19
C LYS A 14 -8.99 31.85 36.65
N ILE A 15 -8.82 31.45 35.39
CA ILE A 15 -7.50 31.34 34.77
C ILE A 15 -6.76 32.69 34.74
N PRO A 16 -7.39 33.84 34.42
CA PRO A 16 -6.70 35.14 34.48
C PRO A 16 -6.09 35.43 35.85
N ASP A 17 -6.84 35.20 36.93
CA ASP A 17 -6.37 35.39 38.30
C ASP A 17 -5.17 34.49 38.61
N LEU A 18 -5.19 33.23 38.16
CA LEU A 18 -4.06 32.31 38.28
C LEU A 18 -2.84 32.74 37.46
N LEU A 19 -3.04 33.33 36.27
CA LEU A 19 -1.94 33.81 35.44
C LEU A 19 -1.27 35.05 36.05
N GLU A 20 -2.06 35.96 36.61
CA GLU A 20 -1.58 37.16 37.30
C GLU A 20 -0.81 36.80 38.58
N GLU A 21 -1.42 35.97 39.45
CA GLU A 21 -0.82 35.61 40.74
C GLU A 21 0.48 34.83 40.61
N PHE A 22 0.58 33.94 39.62
CA PHE A 22 1.78 33.14 39.37
C PHE A 22 2.74 33.79 38.35
N GLU A 23 2.47 35.03 37.93
CA GLU A 23 3.28 35.79 36.97
C GLU A 23 3.53 35.03 35.64
N ILE A 24 2.52 34.30 35.14
CA ILE A 24 2.61 33.46 33.95
C ILE A 24 2.11 34.24 32.73
N ASN A 25 3.03 34.57 31.82
CA ASN A 25 2.71 35.30 30.60
C ASN A 25 2.36 34.36 29.42
N VAL A 26 1.17 33.74 29.46
CA VAL A 26 0.61 32.97 28.33
C VAL A 26 -0.88 33.25 28.17
N TYR A 27 -1.45 32.92 27.01
CA TYR A 27 -2.90 32.95 26.85
C TYR A 27 -3.59 31.94 27.79
N PRO A 28 -4.78 32.25 28.35
CA PRO A 28 -5.52 31.33 29.23
C PRO A 28 -5.70 29.91 28.70
N SER A 29 -5.90 29.76 27.38
CA SER A 29 -6.04 28.46 26.72
C SER A 29 -4.75 27.63 26.67
N MET A 30 -3.59 28.26 26.90
CA MET A 30 -2.28 27.62 26.85
C MET A 30 -1.78 27.17 28.23
N LEU A 31 -2.37 27.65 29.33
CA LEU A 31 -1.92 27.33 30.69
C LEU A 31 -1.73 25.83 30.92
N ILE A 32 -2.67 25.00 30.43
CA ILE A 32 -2.58 23.55 30.59
C ILE A 32 -1.37 22.91 29.90
N LYS A 33 -0.90 23.49 28.80
CA LYS A 33 0.27 22.99 28.07
C LYS A 33 1.58 23.21 28.82
N LEU A 34 1.57 24.05 29.86
CA LEU A 34 2.72 24.29 30.72
C LEU A 34 2.86 23.24 31.83
N PHE A 35 1.84 22.41 32.06
CA PHE A 35 1.92 21.40 33.10
C PHE A 35 2.84 20.26 32.65
N PRO A 36 3.78 19.84 33.52
CA PRO A 36 4.62 18.69 33.19
C PRO A 36 3.72 17.48 33.00
N PRO A 37 4.00 16.61 32.01
CA PRO A 37 3.15 15.46 31.78
C PRO A 37 3.25 14.46 32.95
N LEU A 38 2.20 13.66 33.15
CA LEU A 38 2.19 12.60 34.15
C LEU A 38 3.12 11.46 33.67
N VAL A 39 4.10 11.09 34.49
CA VAL A 39 5.02 9.98 34.20
C VAL A 39 4.45 8.68 34.73
N HIS A 40 4.41 7.64 33.89
CA HIS A 40 3.96 6.30 34.26
C HIS A 40 5.16 5.40 34.57
N ASN A 41 5.46 5.22 35.85
CA ASN A 41 6.67 4.51 36.31
C ASN A 41 6.74 3.02 35.90
N GLU A 42 5.59 2.41 35.56
CA GLU A 42 5.49 0.99 35.18
C GLU A 42 5.32 0.78 33.67
N LEU A 43 5.12 1.86 32.90
CA LEU A 43 4.94 1.78 31.45
C LEU A 43 6.18 2.33 30.75
N PHE A 44 6.78 1.49 29.91
CA PHE A 44 8.02 1.83 29.20
C PHE A 44 7.81 1.83 27.69
N CYS A 45 8.56 2.67 27.00
CA CYS A 45 8.62 2.64 25.54
C CYS A 45 9.30 1.36 25.06
N LYS A 46 8.65 0.61 24.17
CA LYS A 46 9.25 -0.58 23.56
C LYS A 46 10.47 -0.32 22.65
N TYR A 47 10.74 0.93 22.30
CA TYR A 47 11.84 1.28 21.38
C TYR A 47 12.93 2.13 22.02
N CYS A 48 12.62 2.86 23.09
CA CYS A 48 13.57 3.74 23.76
C CYS A 48 13.91 3.10 25.10
N LEU A 49 15.19 2.79 25.29
CA LEU A 49 15.67 2.14 26.51
C LEU A 49 15.39 3.01 27.74
N ASP A 50 14.78 2.42 28.77
CA ASP A 50 14.51 3.03 30.07
C ASP A 50 13.72 4.35 30.03
N ILE A 51 12.87 4.54 29.02
CA ILE A 51 11.99 5.71 28.93
C ILE A 51 10.57 5.35 29.34
N ASN A 52 10.12 5.96 30.43
CA ASN A 52 8.72 5.89 30.86
C ASN A 52 7.80 6.60 29.86
N LEU A 53 6.61 6.02 29.66
CA LEU A 53 5.54 6.69 28.94
C LEU A 53 4.98 7.82 29.79
N VAL A 54 4.47 8.84 29.12
CA VAL A 54 3.86 10.00 29.77
C VAL A 54 2.45 10.25 29.21
N SER A 55 1.58 10.82 30.02
CA SER A 55 0.26 11.30 29.58
C SER A 55 0.13 12.79 29.81
N GLU A 56 -0.50 13.48 28.86
CA GLU A 56 -0.87 14.87 29.02
C GLU A 56 -2.12 15.02 29.89
N PHE A 57 -2.23 16.19 30.51
CA PHE A 57 -3.40 16.61 31.26
C PHE A 57 -4.51 17.10 30.32
N ARG A 58 -5.75 16.74 30.62
CA ARG A 58 -6.96 17.17 29.88
C ARG A 58 -7.44 18.51 30.39
N SER A 59 -7.92 19.35 29.47
CA SER A 59 -8.55 20.64 29.81
C SER A 59 -9.77 20.41 30.70
N ARG A 60 -9.97 21.31 31.67
CA ARG A 60 -11.17 21.33 32.53
C ARG A 60 -12.50 21.48 31.76
N SER A 61 -12.45 21.92 30.50
CA SER A 61 -13.62 21.98 29.60
C SER A 61 -13.93 20.65 28.92
N TYR A 62 -13.01 19.69 28.95
CA TYR A 62 -13.18 18.36 28.36
C TYR A 62 -13.70 17.34 29.38
N THR A 63 -13.62 17.65 30.67
CA THR A 63 -14.05 16.80 31.79
C THR A 63 -15.56 16.86 32.04
N ASN A 64 -16.40 16.83 30.99
CA ASN A 64 -17.88 16.90 31.04
C ASN A 64 -18.52 15.73 31.84
N GLY A 65 -18.31 15.70 33.16
CA GLY A 65 -18.79 14.65 34.08
C GLY A 65 -17.86 13.46 34.27
N ASP A 66 -16.77 13.34 33.52
CA ASP A 66 -15.72 12.34 33.73
C ASP A 66 -14.63 12.90 34.67
N SER A 67 -14.35 12.21 35.78
CA SER A 67 -13.33 12.59 36.76
C SER A 67 -11.89 12.43 36.26
N ASN A 68 -11.68 11.84 35.08
CA ASN A 68 -10.35 11.60 34.53
C ASN A 68 -9.73 12.88 33.94
N ILE A 69 -8.87 13.51 34.75
CA ILE A 69 -8.06 14.68 34.37
C ILE A 69 -6.87 14.34 33.46
N VAL A 70 -6.55 13.05 33.27
CA VAL A 70 -5.39 12.57 32.49
C VAL A 70 -5.86 12.04 31.15
N SER A 71 -5.09 12.29 30.09
CA SER A 71 -5.29 11.68 28.78
C SER A 71 -5.20 10.16 28.86
N VAL A 72 -6.17 9.47 28.23
CA VAL A 72 -6.22 8.01 28.12
C VAL A 72 -5.00 7.47 27.35
N ASN A 73 -4.45 8.23 26.42
CA ASN A 73 -3.32 7.79 25.63
C ASN A 73 -2.01 8.28 26.25
N SER A 74 -1.19 7.33 26.70
CA SER A 74 0.20 7.57 27.06
C SER A 74 1.10 7.47 25.82
N PHE A 75 2.17 8.27 25.76
CA PHE A 75 3.14 8.25 24.68
C PHE A 75 4.58 8.35 25.20
N CYS A 76 5.54 7.90 24.39
CA CYS A 76 6.95 8.08 24.69
C CYS A 76 7.37 9.53 24.38
N PRO A 77 7.92 10.30 25.33
CA PRO A 77 8.31 11.68 25.10
C PRO A 77 9.51 11.85 24.15
N LEU A 78 10.29 10.79 23.90
CA LEU A 78 11.42 10.83 22.97
C LEU A 78 11.05 10.53 21.52
N CYS A 79 10.22 9.50 21.28
CA CYS A 79 9.90 9.05 19.92
C CYS A 79 8.42 9.21 19.54
N ASN A 80 7.57 9.73 20.43
CA ASN A 80 6.12 9.84 20.26
C ASN A 80 5.43 8.50 19.97
N HIS A 81 6.02 7.40 20.44
CA HIS A 81 5.39 6.09 20.35
C HIS A 81 4.14 6.05 21.22
N ILE A 82 3.03 5.59 20.62
CA ILE A 82 1.77 5.26 21.29
C ILE A 82 1.48 3.79 21.03
N ASP A 83 0.90 3.10 22.01
CA ASP A 83 0.51 1.71 21.86
C ASP A 83 -0.79 1.60 21.05
N HIS A 84 -0.65 1.83 19.75
CA HIS A 84 -1.75 1.85 18.80
C HIS A 84 -1.28 1.32 17.45
N LEU A 85 -2.15 0.58 16.75
CA LEU A 85 -1.84 -0.08 15.47
C LEU A 85 -1.30 0.89 14.40
N HIS A 86 -1.81 2.13 14.40
CA HIS A 86 -1.45 3.16 13.44
C HIS A 86 -0.46 4.21 13.96
N CYS A 87 0.31 3.89 15.00
CA CYS A 87 1.31 4.78 15.59
C CYS A 87 2.26 5.37 14.53
N SER A 88 2.42 6.70 14.54
CA SER A 88 3.17 7.46 13.54
C SER A 88 4.66 7.68 13.87
N CYS A 89 5.17 7.13 14.99
CA CYS A 89 6.59 7.21 15.33
C CYS A 89 7.48 6.57 14.25
N SER A 90 8.74 7.00 14.17
CA SER A 90 9.72 6.53 13.19
C SER A 90 9.86 5.00 13.20
N ASN A 91 10.02 4.40 14.39
CA ASN A 91 10.18 2.96 14.55
C ASN A 91 8.95 2.17 14.08
N CYS A 92 7.73 2.58 14.45
CA CYS A 92 6.51 1.94 13.96
C CYS A 92 6.30 2.11 12.45
N LYS A 93 6.72 3.25 11.88
CA LYS A 93 6.67 3.46 10.43
C LYS A 93 7.64 2.53 9.71
N GLU A 94 8.87 2.42 10.20
CA GLU A 94 9.90 1.59 9.60
C GLU A 94 9.53 0.09 9.67
N ILE A 95 9.06 -0.40 10.82
CA ILE A 95 8.59 -1.78 10.95
C ILE A 95 7.44 -2.08 9.99
N ARG A 96 6.47 -1.17 9.84
CA ARG A 96 5.36 -1.35 8.89
C ARG A 96 5.87 -1.36 7.44
N LYS A 97 6.84 -0.51 7.11
CA LYS A 97 7.48 -0.49 5.79
C LYS A 97 8.21 -1.80 5.51
N GLN A 98 9.02 -2.28 6.46
CA GLN A 98 9.73 -3.56 6.33
C GLN A 98 8.77 -4.74 6.18
N LYS A 99 7.69 -4.79 6.97
CA LYS A 99 6.64 -5.81 6.82
C LYS A 99 6.00 -5.78 5.43
N LYS A 100 5.67 -4.58 4.94
CA LYS A 100 5.10 -4.41 3.60
C LYS A 100 6.08 -4.85 2.52
N GLN A 101 7.36 -4.50 2.64
CA GLN A 101 8.40 -4.92 1.70
C GLN A 101 8.58 -6.44 1.68
N ALA A 102 8.65 -7.07 2.85
CA ALA A 102 8.74 -8.53 2.97
C ALA A 102 7.50 -9.24 2.39
N GLU A 103 6.31 -8.67 2.57
CA GLU A 103 5.08 -9.18 1.98
C GLU A 103 5.08 -9.06 0.45
N GLU A 104 5.51 -7.91 -0.08
CA GLU A 104 5.64 -7.70 -1.52
C GLU A 104 6.68 -8.65 -2.13
N GLU A 105 7.82 -8.84 -1.48
CA GLU A 105 8.86 -9.78 -1.90
C GLU A 105 8.36 -11.23 -1.89
N ASN A 106 7.64 -11.65 -0.84
CA ASN A 106 7.02 -12.96 -0.80
C ASN A 106 6.04 -13.18 -1.96
N LYS A 107 5.16 -12.20 -2.23
CA LYS A 107 4.23 -12.26 -3.37
C LYS A 107 4.97 -12.34 -4.70
N ARG A 108 6.07 -11.61 -4.88
CA ARG A 108 6.92 -11.69 -6.08
C ARG A 108 7.52 -13.09 -6.24
N ASN A 109 8.05 -13.67 -5.18
CA ASN A 109 8.64 -15.01 -5.22
C ASN A 109 7.61 -16.08 -5.61
N VAL A 110 6.39 -16.00 -5.06
CA VAL A 110 5.30 -16.91 -5.44
C VAL A 110 4.91 -16.73 -6.90
N LEU A 111 4.80 -15.49 -7.39
CA LEU A 111 4.52 -15.22 -8.81
C LEU A 111 5.60 -15.78 -9.74
N MET A 112 6.87 -15.61 -9.38
CA MET A 112 8.00 -16.16 -10.13
C MET A 112 7.90 -17.69 -10.23
N GLN A 113 7.62 -18.36 -9.13
CA GLN A 113 7.45 -19.82 -9.10
C GLN A 113 6.24 -20.29 -9.94
N ALA A 114 5.16 -19.51 -9.99
CA ALA A 114 3.95 -19.86 -10.72
C ALA A 114 4.07 -19.70 -12.25
N PHE A 115 4.78 -18.65 -12.72
CA PHE A 115 4.73 -18.25 -14.13
C PHE A 115 6.05 -18.40 -14.91
N LEU A 116 7.22 -18.40 -14.26
CA LEU A 116 8.50 -18.54 -14.97
C LEU A 116 8.82 -19.96 -15.48
N PRO A 117 8.48 -21.06 -14.78
CA PRO A 117 8.82 -22.41 -15.26
C PRO A 117 8.09 -22.84 -16.54
N ILE A 118 7.14 -22.04 -17.04
CA ILE A 118 6.33 -22.37 -18.21
C ILE A 118 7.12 -22.01 -19.47
N SER A 119 7.96 -22.93 -19.95
CA SER A 119 8.49 -22.89 -21.31
C SER A 119 7.41 -23.46 -22.23
N ILE A 120 6.73 -22.59 -22.99
CA ILE A 120 5.80 -23.01 -24.04
C ILE A 120 6.58 -23.04 -25.34
N ASP A 121 6.69 -24.21 -25.95
CA ASP A 121 7.19 -24.35 -27.32
C ASP A 121 6.20 -23.65 -28.26
N ILE A 122 6.59 -22.48 -28.76
CA ILE A 122 5.78 -21.70 -29.69
C ILE A 122 5.83 -22.41 -31.06
N PRO A 123 4.67 -22.64 -31.71
CA PRO A 123 4.64 -23.23 -33.04
C PRO A 123 5.47 -22.42 -34.04
N ILE A 124 6.31 -23.09 -34.82
CA ILE A 124 7.09 -22.50 -35.91
C ILE A 124 6.11 -21.85 -36.91
N PRO A 125 6.45 -20.77 -37.64
CA PRO A 125 5.52 -20.08 -38.55
C PRO A 125 4.72 -20.97 -39.53
N ASN A 126 5.25 -22.15 -39.90
CA ASN A 126 4.56 -23.13 -40.76
C ASN A 126 3.48 -23.96 -40.04
N GLU A 127 3.31 -23.79 -38.73
CA GLU A 127 2.34 -24.48 -37.87
C GLU A 127 1.21 -23.54 -37.37
N LEU A 128 1.20 -22.30 -37.86
CA LEU A 128 0.15 -21.33 -37.55
C LEU A 128 -1.16 -21.73 -38.22
N THR A 129 -2.19 -21.91 -37.40
CA THR A 129 -3.56 -22.03 -37.90
C THR A 129 -4.07 -20.66 -38.36
N LEU A 130 -5.13 -20.64 -39.18
CA LEU A 130 -5.81 -19.39 -39.52
C LEU A 130 -6.27 -18.63 -38.27
N LYS A 131 -6.73 -19.36 -37.23
CA LYS A 131 -7.13 -18.77 -35.94
C LYS A 131 -5.95 -18.09 -35.25
N ASP A 132 -4.78 -18.73 -35.21
CA ASP A 132 -3.56 -18.17 -34.65
C ASP A 132 -3.20 -16.84 -35.36
N ALA A 133 -3.17 -16.85 -36.69
CA ALA A 133 -2.82 -15.67 -37.49
C ALA A 133 -3.79 -14.50 -37.27
N VAL A 134 -5.10 -14.74 -37.35
CA VAL A 134 -6.11 -13.69 -37.15
C VAL A 134 -5.99 -13.06 -35.76
N TYR A 135 -5.79 -13.88 -34.72
CA TYR A 135 -5.70 -13.38 -33.35
C TYR A 135 -4.40 -12.60 -33.10
N LEU A 136 -3.28 -13.08 -33.64
CA LEU A 136 -2.01 -12.39 -33.59
C LEU A 136 -2.09 -11.01 -34.26
N PHE A 137 -2.64 -10.93 -35.47
CA PHE A 137 -2.81 -9.66 -36.18
C PHE A 137 -3.75 -8.70 -35.43
N ALA A 138 -4.89 -9.19 -34.93
CA ALA A 138 -5.84 -8.38 -34.18
C ALA A 138 -5.18 -7.75 -32.94
N VAL A 139 -4.46 -8.56 -32.17
CA VAL A 139 -3.79 -8.09 -30.96
C VAL A 139 -2.60 -7.18 -31.26
N LYS A 140 -1.85 -7.45 -32.34
CA LYS A 140 -0.75 -6.59 -32.78
C LYS A 140 -1.22 -5.20 -33.17
N GLU A 141 -2.26 -5.10 -34.01
CA GLU A 141 -2.78 -3.81 -34.47
C GLU A 141 -3.41 -2.99 -33.35
N HIS A 142 -4.06 -3.68 -32.40
CA HIS A 142 -4.81 -3.02 -31.35
C HIS A 142 -3.96 -2.64 -30.12
N SER A 143 -3.14 -3.58 -29.63
CA SER A 143 -2.58 -3.52 -28.27
C SER A 143 -1.06 -3.65 -28.21
N ALA A 144 -0.36 -4.01 -29.29
CA ALA A 144 1.09 -4.18 -29.22
C ALA A 144 1.80 -2.83 -28.98
N THR A 145 2.89 -2.89 -28.22
CA THR A 145 3.85 -1.80 -28.15
C THR A 145 4.57 -1.63 -29.50
N LYS A 146 5.10 -0.43 -29.77
CA LYS A 146 5.77 -0.12 -31.04
C LYS A 146 6.99 -1.01 -31.33
N ASP A 147 7.64 -1.45 -30.27
CA ASP A 147 8.78 -2.37 -30.29
C ASP A 147 8.36 -3.85 -30.36
N LEU A 148 7.06 -4.16 -30.35
CA LEU A 148 6.51 -5.52 -30.37
C LEU A 148 7.00 -6.39 -29.19
N GLU A 149 7.47 -5.77 -28.10
CA GLU A 149 7.87 -6.50 -26.90
C GLU A 149 6.66 -6.98 -26.10
N PHE A 150 5.60 -6.16 -26.06
CA PHE A 150 4.47 -6.40 -25.18
C PHE A 150 3.13 -6.17 -25.85
N ILE A 151 2.12 -6.90 -25.39
CA ILE A 151 0.71 -6.58 -25.61
C ILE A 151 0.19 -5.87 -24.36
N LYS A 152 -0.20 -4.61 -24.55
CA LYS A 152 -0.77 -3.79 -23.49
C LYS A 152 -2.11 -4.35 -23.01
N PRO A 153 -2.43 -4.16 -21.71
CA PRO A 153 -3.77 -4.44 -21.23
C PRO A 153 -4.79 -3.68 -22.07
N TYR A 154 -5.86 -4.37 -22.45
CA TYR A 154 -6.95 -3.79 -23.23
C TYR A 154 -7.78 -2.92 -22.29
N LEU A 155 -7.64 -1.61 -22.47
CA LEU A 155 -8.44 -0.62 -21.77
C LEU A 155 -9.83 -0.57 -22.40
N GLU A 156 -10.85 -0.42 -21.56
CA GLU A 156 -12.22 -0.22 -21.99
C GLU A 156 -12.59 1.26 -21.81
N GLY A 157 -13.30 1.80 -22.79
CA GLY A 157 -13.83 3.15 -22.68
C GLY A 157 -14.54 3.59 -23.95
N PRO A 158 -15.44 4.59 -23.86
CA PRO A 158 -16.24 5.07 -24.99
C PRO A 158 -15.40 5.66 -26.15
N SER A 159 -14.10 5.89 -25.95
CA SER A 159 -13.18 6.42 -26.96
C SER A 159 -12.02 5.47 -27.27
N ILE A 160 -12.11 4.20 -26.85
CA ILE A 160 -11.08 3.20 -27.08
C ILE A 160 -11.65 2.16 -28.04
N THR A 161 -10.99 1.98 -29.19
CA THR A 161 -11.30 0.89 -30.11
C THR A 161 -11.28 -0.42 -29.33
N SER A 162 -12.22 -1.32 -29.59
CA SER A 162 -12.25 -2.62 -28.90
C SER A 162 -11.50 -3.68 -29.70
N LEU A 163 -10.74 -4.53 -29.02
CA LEU A 163 -10.02 -5.66 -29.64
C LEU A 163 -10.97 -6.66 -30.31
N ALA A 164 -12.14 -6.87 -29.71
CA ALA A 164 -13.18 -7.75 -30.21
C ALA A 164 -14.57 -7.11 -29.98
N PRO A 165 -15.61 -7.55 -30.70
CA PRO A 165 -16.98 -7.08 -30.53
C PRO A 165 -17.55 -7.25 -29.12
N ASP A 166 -17.15 -8.31 -28.41
CA ASP A 166 -17.63 -8.64 -27.08
C ASP A 166 -16.51 -9.21 -26.19
N GLU A 167 -16.81 -9.31 -24.88
CA GLU A 167 -15.87 -9.80 -23.87
C GLU A 167 -15.57 -11.30 -23.99
N GLU A 168 -16.52 -12.10 -24.51
CA GLU A 168 -16.34 -13.55 -24.64
C GLU A 168 -15.29 -13.86 -25.70
N LEU A 169 -15.43 -13.26 -26.89
CA LEU A 169 -14.46 -13.39 -27.97
C LEU A 169 -13.10 -12.77 -27.60
N ARG A 170 -13.11 -11.67 -26.85
CA ARG A 170 -11.86 -11.09 -26.33
C ARG A 170 -11.14 -12.04 -25.38
N CYS A 171 -11.87 -12.69 -24.47
CA CYS A 171 -11.31 -13.71 -23.59
C CYS A 171 -10.77 -14.90 -24.40
N ASP A 172 -11.52 -15.40 -25.40
CA ASP A 172 -11.06 -16.49 -26.26
C ASP A 172 -9.78 -16.12 -27.02
N ILE A 173 -9.64 -14.88 -27.52
CA ILE A 173 -8.41 -14.42 -28.16
C ILE A 173 -7.21 -14.54 -27.23
N ILE A 174 -7.31 -13.97 -26.03
CA ILE A 174 -6.21 -13.92 -25.07
C ILE A 174 -5.88 -15.31 -24.52
N GLU A 175 -6.89 -16.11 -24.18
CA GLU A 175 -6.69 -17.47 -23.71
C GLU A 175 -6.10 -18.38 -24.78
N HIS A 176 -6.56 -18.25 -26.03
CA HIS A 176 -6.01 -19.01 -27.15
C HIS A 176 -4.53 -18.66 -27.38
N LEU A 177 -4.19 -17.37 -27.44
CA LEU A 177 -2.81 -16.93 -27.65
C LEU A 177 -1.90 -17.34 -26.48
N ASN A 178 -2.37 -17.22 -25.23
CA ASN A 178 -1.61 -17.63 -24.04
C ASN A 178 -1.38 -19.14 -24.02
N ARG A 179 -2.44 -19.93 -24.23
CA ARG A 179 -2.35 -21.41 -24.28
C ARG A 179 -1.41 -21.90 -25.38
N ARG A 180 -1.33 -21.18 -26.50
CA ARG A 180 -0.44 -21.49 -27.63
C ARG A 180 0.98 -20.92 -27.46
N GLY A 181 1.24 -20.18 -26.37
CA GLY A 181 2.55 -19.60 -26.07
C GLY A 181 2.88 -18.31 -26.80
N PHE A 182 1.97 -17.78 -27.62
CA PHE A 182 2.21 -16.53 -28.37
C PHE A 182 2.26 -15.31 -27.47
N ILE A 183 1.61 -15.37 -26.31
CA ILE A 183 1.73 -14.37 -25.25
C ILE A 183 1.98 -15.05 -23.93
N GLN A 184 2.73 -14.41 -23.03
CA GLN A 184 3.02 -14.96 -21.71
C GLN A 184 2.95 -13.90 -20.62
N ILE A 185 2.59 -14.33 -19.41
CA ILE A 185 2.67 -13.49 -18.23
C ILE A 185 4.11 -13.49 -17.74
N ASN A 186 4.75 -12.32 -17.74
CA ASN A 186 5.99 -12.12 -17.00
C ASN A 186 5.69 -11.50 -15.62
N PRO A 187 5.99 -12.22 -14.51
CA PRO A 187 5.69 -11.75 -13.16
C PRO A 187 6.57 -10.57 -12.70
N LEU A 188 7.69 -10.29 -13.38
CA LEU A 188 8.64 -9.22 -13.04
C LEU A 188 8.18 -7.86 -13.58
N ILE A 189 7.58 -7.83 -14.76
CA ILE A 189 7.12 -6.58 -15.40
C ILE A 189 5.75 -6.12 -14.88
N ASN A 190 4.93 -7.07 -14.42
CA ASN A 190 3.56 -6.79 -14.01
C ASN A 190 3.48 -6.31 -12.55
N SER A 191 2.57 -5.36 -12.30
CA SER A 191 2.28 -4.89 -10.94
C SER A 191 1.57 -5.96 -10.11
N LEU A 192 1.80 -5.99 -8.79
CA LEU A 192 1.15 -6.95 -7.89
C LEU A 192 -0.38 -6.80 -7.86
N ASP A 193 -0.92 -5.62 -8.15
CA ASP A 193 -2.37 -5.36 -8.18
C ASP A 193 -3.07 -5.94 -9.43
N ALA A 194 -2.30 -6.48 -10.38
CA ALA A 194 -2.82 -7.27 -11.49
C ALA A 194 -3.10 -8.73 -11.09
N PHE A 195 -2.62 -9.18 -9.93
CA PHE A 195 -2.76 -10.55 -9.46
C PHE A 195 -3.71 -10.65 -8.27
N LYS A 196 -4.37 -11.80 -8.15
CA LYS A 196 -5.24 -12.15 -7.03
C LYS A 196 -4.50 -13.12 -6.13
N PHE A 197 -4.41 -12.77 -4.85
CA PHE A 197 -3.80 -13.59 -3.82
C PHE A 197 -4.84 -14.03 -2.80
N ASP A 198 -4.71 -15.24 -2.27
CA ASP A 198 -5.50 -15.69 -1.12
C ASP A 198 -4.93 -15.16 0.22
N SER A 199 -5.51 -15.59 1.34
CA SER A 199 -5.07 -15.23 2.69
C SER A 199 -3.67 -15.73 3.06
N GLU A 200 -3.15 -16.73 2.34
CA GLU A 200 -1.81 -17.30 2.51
C GLU A 200 -0.80 -16.71 1.51
N ASN A 201 -1.17 -15.67 0.77
CA ASN A 201 -0.39 -15.07 -0.32
C ASN A 201 -0.09 -16.02 -1.50
N LYS A 202 -0.91 -17.05 -1.71
CA LYS A 202 -0.83 -17.88 -2.93
C LYS A 202 -1.59 -17.22 -4.07
N VAL A 203 -1.07 -17.35 -5.28
CA VAL A 203 -1.68 -16.78 -6.48
C VAL A 203 -2.87 -17.65 -6.90
N VAL A 204 -4.05 -17.06 -6.92
CA VAL A 204 -5.31 -17.74 -7.31
C VAL A 204 -5.85 -17.28 -8.65
N GLY A 205 -5.24 -16.25 -9.24
CA GLY A 205 -5.61 -15.75 -10.56
C GLY A 205 -5.04 -14.37 -10.82
N TYR A 206 -5.50 -13.74 -11.89
CA TYR A 206 -5.09 -12.40 -12.31
C TYR A 206 -6.23 -11.67 -13.02
N TYR A 207 -6.08 -10.35 -13.12
CA TYR A 207 -7.00 -9.46 -13.85
C TYR A 207 -6.47 -9.27 -15.27
N ARG A 208 -7.09 -9.94 -16.26
CA ARG A 208 -6.57 -9.96 -17.64
C ARG A 208 -6.42 -8.55 -18.25
N ASN A 209 -7.33 -7.64 -17.90
CA ASN A 209 -7.30 -6.22 -18.30
C ASN A 209 -6.26 -5.36 -17.56
N LYS A 210 -5.45 -5.95 -16.68
CA LYS A 210 -4.30 -5.30 -16.02
C LYS A 210 -2.96 -5.93 -16.39
N ILE A 211 -2.97 -7.06 -17.09
CA ILE A 211 -1.74 -7.77 -17.46
C ILE A 211 -1.14 -7.14 -18.70
N LEU A 212 0.14 -6.77 -18.58
CA LEU A 212 1.05 -6.55 -19.70
C LEU A 212 1.61 -7.91 -20.09
N TRP A 213 1.29 -8.36 -21.31
CA TRP A 213 1.72 -9.67 -21.79
C TRP A 213 3.01 -9.53 -22.56
N GLU A 214 3.98 -10.40 -22.31
CA GLU A 214 5.10 -10.56 -23.23
C GLU A 214 4.59 -11.10 -24.55
N PHE A 215 4.95 -10.44 -25.64
CA PHE A 215 4.49 -10.79 -26.97
C PHE A 215 5.54 -11.61 -27.68
N LEU A 216 5.21 -12.83 -28.12
CA LEU A 216 6.12 -13.73 -28.82
C LEU A 216 7.48 -13.85 -28.11
N PRO A 217 7.52 -14.32 -26.84
CA PRO A 217 8.70 -14.23 -25.98
C PRO A 217 9.94 -14.96 -26.51
N ASN A 218 9.78 -15.94 -27.40
CA ASN A 218 10.89 -16.68 -28.01
C ASN A 218 11.44 -16.03 -29.29
N MET A 219 10.88 -14.89 -29.72
CA MET A 219 11.34 -14.17 -30.91
C MET A 219 12.01 -12.86 -30.52
N ASP A 220 13.09 -12.53 -31.21
CA ASP A 220 13.68 -11.19 -31.12
C ASP A 220 12.87 -10.16 -31.92
N ILE A 221 13.16 -8.87 -31.72
CA ILE A 221 12.44 -7.77 -32.38
C ILE A 221 12.58 -7.80 -33.91
N GLY A 222 13.71 -8.30 -34.44
CA GLY A 222 13.96 -8.44 -35.86
C GLY A 222 13.13 -9.55 -36.48
N GLU A 223 12.99 -10.67 -35.77
CA GLU A 223 12.10 -11.77 -36.16
C GLU A 223 10.64 -11.34 -36.17
N LYS A 224 10.17 -10.66 -35.12
CA LYS A 224 8.80 -10.13 -35.05
C LYS A 224 8.48 -9.17 -36.21
N LYS A 225 9.42 -8.29 -36.58
CA LYS A 225 9.28 -7.36 -37.71
C LYS A 225 9.30 -8.02 -39.10
N ARG A 226 9.70 -9.29 -39.21
CA ARG A 226 9.59 -10.04 -40.48
C ARG A 226 8.20 -10.67 -40.64
N ILE A 227 7.49 -10.88 -39.54
CA ILE A 227 6.15 -11.48 -39.50
C ILE A 227 5.06 -10.41 -39.71
N PHE A 228 5.29 -9.18 -39.21
CA PHE A 228 4.36 -8.05 -39.26
C PHE A 228 4.90 -6.85 -40.02
#